data_AF-A0A8T6NHA9-F1
#
_entry.id   AF-A0A8T6NHA9-F1
#
_cell.length_a   1.000
_cell.length_b   1.000
_cell.length_c   1.000
_cell.angle_alpha   90.00
_cell.angle_beta   90.00
_cell.angle_gamma   90.00
#
_symmetry.space_group_name_H-M   'P 1'
#
loop_
_entity.id
_entity.type
_entity.pdbx_description
1 polymer ?
#
loop_
_entity_poly.entity_id
_entity_poly.type
_entity_poly.pdbx_seq_one_letter_code
_entity_poly.pdbx_strand_id
1 'polypeptide(L)'
;ETIDVQSFEDLRPRFEQIVLKLKNGSPIDAFRMNGQAVAEALKDQEALHICEDIELRFGCPAAISGSGPAIAVLCEPEQTETVKQHLKSECLEFIHTRTHHGVELHWEREEWE
;
A
#
# COMPACT_ATOMS: atom_id res chain seq x y z
N GLU A 1 -14.64 -2.71 13.84
CA GLU A 1 -14.70 -4.13 13.44
C GLU A 1 -13.66 -4.93 14.18
N THR A 2 -13.91 -6.22 14.39
CA THR A 2 -12.93 -7.15 14.94
C THR A 2 -12.20 -7.80 13.78
N ILE A 3 -10.87 -7.69 13.76
CA ILE A 3 -10.03 -8.31 12.73
C ILE A 3 -10.15 -9.83 12.83
N ASP A 4 -10.44 -10.49 11.70
CA ASP A 4 -10.41 -11.95 11.59
C ASP A 4 -8.99 -12.42 11.26
N VAL A 5 -8.29 -12.90 12.28
CA VAL A 5 -6.91 -13.39 12.15
C VAL A 5 -6.82 -14.56 11.18
N GLN A 6 -7.85 -15.40 11.08
CA GLN A 6 -7.83 -16.56 10.19
C GLN A 6 -7.77 -16.12 8.72
N SER A 7 -8.47 -15.06 8.35
CA SER A 7 -8.41 -14.49 6.99
C SER A 7 -7.00 -14.03 6.60
N PHE A 8 -6.17 -13.59 7.56
CA PHE A 8 -4.76 -13.28 7.31
C PHE A 8 -3.89 -14.54 7.20
N GLU A 9 -4.10 -15.53 8.06
CA GLU A 9 -3.38 -16.81 8.00
C GLU A 9 -3.64 -17.57 6.69
N ASP A 10 -4.86 -17.51 6.18
CA ASP A 10 -5.22 -18.12 4.89
C ASP A 10 -4.45 -17.49 3.71
N LEU A 11 -4.05 -16.21 3.85
CA LEU A 11 -3.24 -15.48 2.88
C LEU A 11 -1.73 -15.52 3.18
N ARG A 12 -1.28 -16.27 4.19
CA ARG A 12 0.13 -16.38 4.57
C ARG A 12 1.08 -16.64 3.37
N PRO A 13 0.81 -17.57 2.44
CA PRO A 13 1.68 -17.78 1.29
C PRO A 13 1.86 -16.53 0.42
N ARG A 14 0.84 -15.68 0.32
CA ARG A 14 0.89 -14.42 -0.42
C ARG A 14 1.75 -13.40 0.30
N PHE A 15 1.63 -13.28 1.62
CA PHE A 15 2.51 -12.42 2.44
C PHE A 15 3.98 -12.86 2.37
N GLU A 16 4.26 -14.16 2.35
CA GLU A 16 5.62 -14.69 2.15
C GLU A 16 6.19 -14.28 0.77
N GLN A 17 5.39 -14.37 -0.29
CA GLN A 17 5.78 -13.91 -1.62
C GLN A 17 6.04 -12.39 -1.68
N ILE A 18 5.24 -11.59 -0.98
CA ILE A 18 5.43 -10.14 -0.85
C ILE A 18 6.77 -9.82 -0.22
N VAL A 19 7.14 -10.53 0.86
CA VAL A 19 8.44 -10.37 1.52
C VAL A 19 9.58 -10.72 0.56
N LEU A 20 9.43 -11.77 -0.26
CA LEU A 20 10.42 -12.10 -1.28
C LEU A 20 10.56 -11.01 -2.34
N LYS A 21 9.45 -10.44 -2.82
CA LYS A 21 9.46 -9.30 -3.77
C LYS A 21 10.22 -8.10 -3.20
N LEU A 22 9.96 -7.77 -1.94
CA LEU A 22 10.66 -6.69 -1.25
C LEU A 22 12.17 -6.97 -1.16
N LYS A 23 12.54 -8.18 -0.72
CA LYS A 23 13.96 -8.61 -0.61
C LYS A 23 14.68 -8.63 -1.95
N ASN A 24 13.98 -8.93 -3.03
CA ASN A 24 14.55 -9.00 -4.38
C ASN A 24 14.58 -7.64 -5.11
N GLY A 25 14.33 -6.53 -4.40
CA GLY A 25 14.44 -5.19 -4.98
C GLY A 25 13.22 -4.75 -5.79
N SER A 26 12.04 -5.32 -5.52
CA SER A 26 10.77 -4.91 -6.13
C SER A 26 9.83 -4.29 -5.07
N PRO A 27 10.20 -3.15 -4.44
CA PRO A 27 9.43 -2.55 -3.34
C PRO A 27 8.05 -2.04 -3.77
N ILE A 28 7.90 -1.56 -5.00
CA ILE A 28 6.62 -1.08 -5.54
C ILE A 28 5.65 -2.24 -5.78
N ASP A 29 6.14 -3.37 -6.30
CA ASP A 29 5.34 -4.59 -6.43
C ASP A 29 4.91 -5.11 -5.06
N ALA A 30 5.85 -5.16 -4.11
CA ALA A 30 5.57 -5.59 -2.75
C ALA A 30 4.54 -4.69 -2.07
N PHE A 31 4.63 -3.37 -2.26
CA PHE A 31 3.67 -2.38 -1.76
C PHE A 31 2.24 -2.66 -2.27
N ARG A 32 2.06 -2.80 -3.59
CA ARG A 32 0.76 -3.07 -4.21
C ARG A 32 0.18 -4.41 -3.75
N MET A 33 0.99 -5.47 -3.82
CA MET A 33 0.58 -6.81 -3.43
C MET A 33 0.19 -6.88 -1.95
N ASN A 34 0.92 -6.17 -1.08
CA ASN A 34 0.60 -6.10 0.34
C ASN A 34 -0.74 -5.40 0.59
N GLY A 35 -0.97 -4.25 -0.04
CA GLY A 35 -2.25 -3.54 0.06
C GLY A 35 -3.43 -4.42 -0.33
N GLN A 36 -3.30 -5.13 -1.46
CA GLN A 36 -4.34 -6.06 -1.93
C GLN A 36 -4.58 -7.22 -0.96
N ALA A 37 -3.52 -7.84 -0.43
CA ALA A 37 -3.66 -8.96 0.50
C ALA A 37 -4.29 -8.51 1.83
N VAL A 38 -3.94 -7.33 2.34
CA VAL A 38 -4.58 -6.75 3.53
C VAL A 38 -6.05 -6.45 3.28
N ALA A 39 -6.38 -5.83 2.14
CA ALA A 39 -7.76 -5.53 1.78
C ALA A 39 -8.62 -6.79 1.66
N GLU A 40 -8.07 -7.84 1.04
CA GLU A 40 -8.74 -9.14 0.90
C GLU A 40 -8.96 -9.80 2.27
N ALA A 41 -7.97 -9.78 3.16
CA ALA A 41 -8.10 -10.29 4.52
C ALA A 41 -9.16 -9.54 5.34
N LEU A 42 -9.26 -8.23 5.15
CA LEU A 42 -10.25 -7.37 5.81
C LEU A 42 -11.62 -7.39 5.11
N LYS A 43 -11.72 -8.03 3.94
CA LYS A 43 -12.91 -8.00 3.07
C LYS A 43 -13.33 -6.58 2.67
N ASP A 44 -12.35 -5.68 2.59
CA ASP A 44 -12.54 -4.28 2.22
C ASP A 44 -12.55 -4.13 0.69
N GLN A 45 -13.71 -4.40 0.09
CA GLN A 45 -13.91 -4.32 -1.36
C GLN A 45 -13.87 -2.89 -1.88
N GLU A 46 -14.26 -1.91 -1.06
CA GLU A 46 -14.24 -0.50 -1.43
C GLU A 46 -12.79 -0.03 -1.60
N ALA A 47 -11.92 -0.35 -0.65
CA ALA A 47 -10.51 -0.01 -0.75
C ALA A 47 -9.81 -0.72 -1.93
N LEU A 48 -10.15 -1.98 -2.21
CA LEU A 48 -9.66 -2.68 -3.41
C LEU A 48 -10.05 -1.92 -4.68
N HIS A 49 -11.32 -1.54 -4.80
CA HIS A 49 -11.83 -0.83 -5.96
C HIS A 49 -11.14 0.52 -6.16
N ILE A 50 -10.97 1.30 -5.09
CA ILE A 50 -10.28 2.59 -5.14
C ILE A 50 -8.82 2.41 -5.57
N CYS A 51 -8.11 1.41 -5.03
CA CYS A 51 -6.72 1.15 -5.43
C CYS A 51 -6.62 0.77 -6.91
N GLU A 52 -7.47 -0.13 -7.39
CA GLU A 52 -7.50 -0.56 -8.79
C GLU A 52 -7.84 0.59 -9.75
N ASP A 53 -8.83 1.43 -9.40
CA ASP A 53 -9.23 2.57 -10.20
C ASP A 53 -8.08 3.58 -10.36
N ILE A 54 -7.37 3.89 -9.28
CA ILE A 54 -6.20 4.79 -9.30
C ILE A 54 -5.08 4.21 -10.16
N GLU A 55 -4.79 2.92 -10.02
CA GLU A 55 -3.74 2.24 -10.80
C GLU A 55 -4.08 2.22 -12.30
N LEU A 56 -5.32 1.92 -12.67
CA LEU A 56 -5.76 1.85 -14.06
C LEU A 56 -5.80 3.23 -14.72
N ARG A 57 -6.25 4.27 -14.01
CA ARG A 57 -6.40 5.62 -14.56
C ARG A 57 -5.09 6.38 -14.67
N PHE A 58 -4.24 6.26 -13.66
CA PHE A 58 -3.07 7.13 -13.52
C PHE A 58 -1.74 6.36 -13.64
N GLY A 59 -1.76 5.03 -13.56
CA GLY A 59 -0.52 4.24 -13.46
C GLY A 59 0.20 4.44 -12.13
N CYS A 60 -0.49 4.96 -11.11
CA CYS A 60 0.06 5.24 -9.79
C CYS A 60 -0.17 4.03 -8.86
N PRO A 61 0.89 3.45 -8.25
CA PRO A 61 0.72 2.41 -7.25
C PRO A 61 -0.16 2.90 -6.08
N ALA A 62 -1.15 2.10 -5.71
CA ALA A 62 -2.03 2.38 -4.59
C ALA A 62 -2.16 1.15 -3.68
N ALA A 63 -2.21 1.37 -2.36
CA ALA A 63 -2.33 0.29 -1.40
C ALA A 63 -2.96 0.77 -0.09
N ILE A 64 -3.67 -0.12 0.60
CA ILE A 64 -4.03 0.09 2.00
C ILE A 64 -2.76 0.21 2.85
N SER A 65 -2.74 1.20 3.73
CA SER A 65 -1.65 1.54 4.61
C SER A 65 -2.04 1.36 6.08
N GLY A 66 -1.20 0.64 6.83
CA GLY A 66 -1.32 0.55 8.29
C GLY A 66 -2.52 -0.28 8.78
N SER A 67 -3.00 0.05 9.98
CA SER A 67 -4.07 -0.63 10.71
C SER A 67 -5.46 0.03 10.56
N GLY A 68 -5.60 1.00 9.65
CA GLY A 68 -6.86 1.70 9.37
C GLY A 68 -7.17 1.76 7.87
N PRO A 69 -8.34 2.29 7.47
CA PRO A 69 -8.78 2.33 6.06
C PRO A 69 -8.11 3.48 5.29
N ALA A 70 -6.80 3.66 5.46
CA ALA A 70 -6.06 4.71 4.76
C ALA A 70 -5.43 4.12 3.50
N ILE A 71 -5.67 4.73 2.35
CA ILE A 71 -5.03 4.36 1.08
C ILE A 71 -3.84 5.30 0.85
N ALA A 72 -2.67 4.71 0.64
CA ALA A 72 -1.48 5.42 0.18
C ALA A 72 -1.39 5.33 -1.34
N VAL A 73 -1.14 6.47 -1.99
CA VAL A 73 -0.93 6.57 -3.43
C VAL A 73 0.46 7.12 -3.69
N LEU A 74 1.25 6.38 -4.47
CA LEU A 74 2.56 6.82 -4.93
C LEU A 74 2.40 7.40 -6.33
N CYS A 75 2.74 8.67 -6.49
CA CYS A 75 2.64 9.36 -7.77
C CYS A 75 3.88 10.20 -8.01
N GLU A 76 4.27 10.30 -9.28
CA GLU A 76 5.30 11.25 -9.69
C GLU A 76 4.77 12.69 -9.57
N PRO A 77 5.66 13.69 -9.43
CA PRO A 77 5.25 15.08 -9.29
C PRO A 77 4.30 15.56 -10.39
N GLU A 78 4.48 15.09 -11.62
CA GLU A 78 3.66 15.46 -12.78
C GLU A 78 2.23 14.89 -12.72
N GLN A 79 2.04 13.77 -12.01
CA GLN A 79 0.74 13.11 -11.83
C GLN A 79 -0.03 13.65 -10.61
N THR A 80 0.64 14.40 -9.74
CA THR A 80 0.10 14.77 -8.42
C THR A 80 -1.24 15.52 -8.51
N GLU A 81 -1.36 16.48 -9.41
CA GLU A 81 -2.56 17.33 -9.47
C GLU A 81 -3.78 16.59 -10.04
N THR A 82 -3.58 15.75 -11.07
CA THR A 82 -4.66 14.95 -11.66
C THR A 82 -5.18 13.90 -10.68
N VAL A 83 -4.28 13.22 -9.96
CA VAL A 83 -4.64 12.28 -8.89
C VAL A 83 -5.44 12.99 -7.79
N LYS A 84 -4.99 14.16 -7.31
CA LYS A 84 -5.72 14.92 -6.29
C LYS A 84 -7.13 15.33 -6.73
N GLN A 85 -7.29 15.76 -7.98
CA GLN A 85 -8.60 16.14 -8.51
C GLN A 85 -9.55 14.95 -8.54
N HIS A 86 -9.05 13.77 -8.92
CA HIS A 86 -9.80 12.52 -8.89
C HIS A 86 -10.21 12.12 -7.47
N LEU A 87 -9.27 12.13 -6.52
CA LEU A 87 -9.60 11.82 -5.12
C LEU A 87 -10.66 12.78 -4.55
N LYS A 88 -10.61 14.07 -4.91
CA LYS A 88 -11.67 15.04 -4.53
C LYS A 88 -13.01 14.72 -5.18
N SER A 89 -13.04 14.28 -6.44
CA SER A 89 -14.31 13.95 -7.11
C SER A 89 -14.98 12.71 -6.52
N GLU A 90 -14.19 11.79 -5.98
CA GLU A 90 -14.66 10.63 -5.21
C GLU A 90 -14.99 10.97 -3.74
N CYS A 91 -15.00 12.26 -3.37
CA CYS A 91 -15.25 12.76 -2.02
C CYS A 91 -14.27 12.20 -0.95
N LEU A 92 -13.05 11.82 -1.36
CA LEU A 92 -12.02 11.33 -0.45
C LEU A 92 -11.20 12.48 0.14
N GLU A 93 -10.99 12.44 1.46
CA GLU A 93 -10.01 13.30 2.13
C GLU A 93 -8.60 12.71 1.98
N PHE A 94 -7.60 13.57 1.79
CA PHE A 94 -6.21 13.12 1.63
C PHE A 94 -5.21 14.09 2.24
N ILE A 95 -4.08 13.52 2.64
CA ILE A 95 -2.88 14.25 3.04
C ILE A 95 -1.87 14.10 1.91
N HIS A 96 -1.33 15.23 1.44
CA HIS A 96 -0.26 15.23 0.45
C HIS A 96 1.09 15.40 1.15
N THR A 97 1.98 14.43 0.98
CA THR A 97 3.35 14.45 1.50
C THR A 97 4.33 13.98 0.43
N ARG A 98 5.62 14.17 0.67
CA ARG A 98 6.71 13.71 -0.19
C ARG A 98 7.67 12.85 0.60
N THR A 99 8.20 11.80 -0.02
CA THR A 99 9.32 11.06 0.57
C THR A 99 10.55 11.96 0.60
N HIS A 100 11.16 12.13 1.77
CA HIS A 100 12.46 12.77 1.87
C HIS A 100 13.54 11.72 1.61
N HIS A 101 14.48 11.98 0.70
CA HIS A 101 15.74 11.23 0.68
C HIS A 101 16.52 11.60 1.95
N GLY A 102 16.36 10.82 3.02
CA GLY A 102 17.05 11.04 4.29
C GLY A 102 17.76 9.76 4.72
N VAL A 103 19.08 9.75 4.53
CA VAL A 103 20.12 8.84 5.08
C VAL A 103 19.88 7.33 4.86
N GLU A 104 20.89 6.61 4.38
CA GLU A 104 20.89 5.15 4.42
C GLU A 104 20.48 4.66 5.81
N LEU A 105 19.32 4.00 5.90
CA LEU A 105 18.91 3.28 7.11
C LEU A 105 19.81 2.05 7.19
N HIS A 106 20.94 2.18 7.88
CA HIS A 106 21.72 1.03 8.32
C HIS A 106 20.89 0.28 9.36
N TRP A 107 20.18 -0.75 8.90
CA TRP A 107 19.59 -1.74 9.79
C TRP A 107 20.71 -2.60 10.36
N GLU A 108 21.35 -2.15 11.44
CA GLU A 108 22.12 -3.05 12.30
C GLU A 108 21.11 -3.94 13.02
N ARG A 109 21.12 -5.24 12.66
CA ARG A 109 20.37 -6.25 13.36
C ARG A 109 21.10 -6.48 14.68
N GLU A 110 20.62 -5.90 15.79
CA GLU A 110 21.08 -6.33 17.11
C GLU A 110 20.75 -7.83 17.25
N GLU A 111 21.79 -8.64 17.41
CA GLU A 111 21.63 -10.04 17.76
C GLU A 111 20.97 -10.09 19.14
N TRP A 112 19.87 -10.84 19.25
CA TRP A 112 19.20 -11.08 20.52
C TRP A 112 20.14 -11.92 21.40
N GLU A 113 20.75 -11.31 22.42
CA GLU A 113 21.29 -12.04 23.59
C GLU A 113 20.18 -12.36 24.60
#